data_AF-A0A3M9YXK2-F1
#
_entry.id   AF-A0A3M9YXK2-F1
#
_cell.length_a   1.000
_cell.length_b   1.000
_cell.length_c   1.000
_cell.angle_alpha   90.00
_cell.angle_beta   90.00
_cell.angle_gamma   90.00
#
_symmetry.space_group_name_H-M   'P 1'
#
loop_
_entity.id
_entity.type
_entity.pdbx_description
1 polymer ?
#
loop_
_entity_poly.entity_id
_entity_poly.type
_entity_poly.pdbx_seq_one_letter_code
_entity_poly.pdbx_strand_id
1 'polypeptide(L)'
;CPQLRKIRYTYIDAGESAQIFNSVIYPNYQYDLPLLGIDFLSFGKVKNLIVMDFQPLFQDEAYQARYIQPLQTLHDRYPDLAQNLEMKFYDANQYFSKYLLFAKTDAETVSTRVFAAFQEYLNLYWQLLDQADPLSDPDARARIGQAQKDYDQYSADRDPASGLFSSYFGHEWAERFLYEFLFEDAVPLAVAASR
;
A
#
# COMPACT_ATOMS: atom_id res chain seq x y z
N CYS A 1 3.32 -0.84 -20.13
CA CYS A 1 3.56 0.35 -19.30
C CYS A 1 5.01 0.24 -18.78
N PRO A 2 6.00 0.90 -19.40
CA PRO A 2 7.41 0.79 -18.99
C PRO A 2 7.69 1.40 -17.60
N GLN A 3 6.83 2.28 -17.12
CA GLN A 3 6.96 2.94 -15.82
C GLN A 3 6.68 2.03 -14.63
N LEU A 4 6.09 0.86 -14.84
CA LEU A 4 5.68 -0.05 -13.78
C LEU A 4 6.36 -1.41 -13.97
N ARG A 5 6.91 -1.97 -12.88
CA ARG A 5 7.46 -3.35 -12.90
C ARG A 5 6.44 -4.38 -12.44
N LYS A 6 5.52 -4.00 -11.54
CA LYS A 6 4.53 -4.89 -10.94
C LYS A 6 3.29 -4.11 -10.55
N ILE A 7 2.13 -4.65 -10.89
CA ILE A 7 0.83 -4.25 -10.35
C ILE A 7 0.24 -5.54 -9.80
N ARG A 8 -0.06 -5.56 -8.50
CA ARG A 8 -0.77 -6.69 -7.91
C ARG A 8 -2.07 -6.21 -7.28
N TYR A 9 -3.09 -7.04 -7.38
CA TYR A 9 -4.27 -6.91 -6.56
C TYR A 9 -4.67 -8.28 -6.01
N THR A 10 -5.33 -8.26 -4.87
CA THR A 10 -5.92 -9.41 -4.20
C THR A 10 -7.37 -9.07 -3.91
N TYR A 11 -8.25 -10.03 -4.17
CA TYR A 11 -9.64 -9.95 -3.73
C TYR A 11 -10.02 -11.22 -2.97
N ILE A 12 -10.54 -11.05 -1.75
CA ILE A 12 -11.08 -12.15 -0.94
C ILE A 12 -12.56 -11.88 -0.73
N ASP A 13 -13.37 -12.83 -1.20
CA ASP A 13 -14.80 -12.91 -0.95
C ASP A 13 -15.05 -14.05 0.05
N ALA A 14 -15.36 -13.68 1.30
CA ALA A 14 -15.77 -14.60 2.36
C ALA A 14 -17.26 -14.42 2.71
N GLY A 15 -18.08 -14.06 1.72
CA GLY A 15 -19.51 -13.79 1.88
C GLY A 15 -19.78 -12.64 2.84
N GLU A 16 -20.76 -12.82 3.75
CA GLU A 16 -21.07 -11.80 4.77
C GLU A 16 -19.96 -11.62 5.82
N SER A 17 -18.97 -12.52 5.90
CA SER A 17 -17.94 -12.47 6.94
C SER A 17 -16.87 -11.42 6.62
N ALA A 18 -16.39 -11.39 5.38
CA ALA A 18 -15.39 -10.42 4.95
C ALA A 18 -15.40 -10.21 3.44
N GLN A 19 -15.08 -8.98 3.02
CA GLN A 19 -14.72 -8.60 1.65
C GLN A 19 -13.44 -7.79 1.73
N ILE A 20 -12.38 -8.21 1.04
CA ILE A 20 -11.06 -7.57 1.13
C ILE A 20 -10.54 -7.30 -0.26
N PHE A 21 -10.17 -6.05 -0.51
CA PHE A 21 -9.48 -5.62 -1.71
C PHE A 21 -8.15 -4.98 -1.31
N ASN A 22 -7.05 -5.59 -1.73
CA ASN A 22 -5.71 -5.06 -1.53
C ASN A 22 -5.06 -4.86 -2.89
N SER A 23 -4.33 -3.76 -3.09
CA SER A 23 -3.56 -3.52 -4.30
C SER A 23 -2.30 -2.74 -3.98
N VAL A 24 -1.20 -3.10 -4.65
CA VAL A 24 0.03 -2.31 -4.63
C VAL A 24 0.57 -2.17 -6.04
N ILE A 25 0.88 -0.93 -6.43
CA ILE A 25 1.53 -0.61 -7.69
C ILE A 25 2.99 -0.26 -7.43
N TYR A 26 3.89 -1.00 -8.07
CA TYR A 26 5.32 -0.84 -7.98
C TYR A 26 5.87 -0.18 -9.25
N PRO A 27 6.40 1.05 -9.13
CA PRO A 27 7.17 1.68 -10.19
C PRO A 27 8.38 0.83 -10.59
N ASN A 28 8.73 0.91 -11.86
CA ASN A 28 10.00 0.37 -12.35
C ASN A 28 11.16 1.10 -11.65
N TYR A 29 12.27 0.41 -11.39
CA TYR A 29 13.43 0.97 -10.69
C TYR A 29 14.09 2.17 -11.39
N GLN A 30 13.71 2.46 -12.64
CA GLN A 30 14.10 3.67 -13.36
C GLN A 30 13.33 4.92 -12.91
N TYR A 31 12.29 4.80 -12.08
CA TYR A 31 11.45 5.92 -11.66
C TYR A 31 11.40 5.94 -10.13
N ASP A 32 11.68 7.10 -9.54
CA ASP A 32 11.60 7.35 -8.10
C ASP A 32 10.17 7.67 -7.65
N LEU A 33 9.16 7.11 -8.31
CA LEU A 33 7.77 7.32 -7.94
C LEU A 33 7.45 6.61 -6.61
N PRO A 34 6.51 7.13 -5.81
CA PRO A 34 5.97 6.40 -4.66
C PRO A 34 5.21 5.14 -5.13
N LEU A 35 5.05 4.17 -4.24
CA LEU A 35 4.11 3.06 -4.49
C LEU A 35 2.67 3.57 -4.31
N LEU A 36 1.72 3.05 -5.07
CA LEU A 36 0.30 3.23 -4.74
C LEU A 36 -0.16 2.04 -3.91
N GLY A 37 -0.40 2.27 -2.62
CA GLY A 37 -0.90 1.27 -1.69
C GLY A 37 -2.40 1.46 -1.42
N ILE A 38 -3.17 0.38 -1.55
CA ILE A 38 -4.61 0.35 -1.30
C ILE A 38 -4.94 -0.89 -0.47
N ASP A 39 -5.67 -0.70 0.62
CA ASP A 39 -6.19 -1.78 1.45
C ASP A 39 -7.60 -1.42 1.95
N PHE A 40 -8.60 -2.08 1.37
CA PHE A 40 -10.01 -1.94 1.72
C PHE A 40 -10.49 -3.23 2.35
N LEU A 41 -10.81 -3.16 3.64
CA LEU A 41 -11.19 -4.30 4.45
C LEU A 41 -12.62 -4.09 4.94
N SER A 42 -13.52 -4.98 4.58
CA SER A 42 -14.87 -5.03 5.13
C SER A 42 -15.04 -6.32 5.92
N PHE A 43 -15.42 -6.20 7.20
CA PHE A 43 -15.65 -7.33 8.09
C PHE A 43 -17.07 -7.28 8.67
N GLY A 44 -17.87 -8.30 8.37
CA GLY A 44 -19.29 -8.32 8.73
C GLY A 44 -20.07 -7.18 8.06
N LYS A 45 -21.18 -6.78 8.69
CA LYS A 45 -22.05 -5.69 8.19
C LYS A 45 -21.66 -4.29 8.68
N VAL A 46 -20.61 -4.17 9.49
CA VAL A 46 -20.38 -2.96 10.31
C VAL A 46 -18.99 -2.37 10.19
N LYS A 47 -17.95 -3.20 10.00
CA LYS A 47 -16.56 -2.72 10.11
C LYS A 47 -15.93 -2.61 8.74
N ASN A 48 -15.94 -1.42 8.15
CA ASN A 48 -15.11 -1.12 6.99
C ASN A 48 -13.90 -0.31 7.44
N LEU A 49 -12.71 -0.73 7.04
CA LEU A 49 -11.45 -0.03 7.24
C LEU A 49 -10.86 0.24 5.85
N ILE A 50 -10.50 1.49 5.59
CA ILE A 50 -9.89 1.90 4.32
C ILE A 50 -8.51 2.49 4.60
N VAL A 51 -7.54 2.10 3.80
CA VAL A 51 -6.18 2.64 3.74
C VAL A 51 -5.88 2.90 2.27
N MET A 52 -5.51 4.13 1.91
CA MET A 52 -5.09 4.45 0.56
C MET A 52 -4.07 5.59 0.56
N ASP A 53 -2.94 5.37 -0.09
CA ASP A 53 -1.81 6.29 -0.01
C ASP A 53 -0.86 6.20 -1.21
N PHE A 54 -0.12 7.29 -1.45
CA PHE A 54 1.13 7.21 -2.20
C PHE A 54 2.25 7.02 -1.19
N GLN A 55 2.70 5.78 -1.06
CA GLN A 55 3.67 5.35 -0.06
C GLN A 55 5.08 5.82 -0.48
N PRO A 56 5.68 6.80 0.24
CA PRO A 56 6.93 7.40 -0.16
C PRO A 56 8.10 6.43 0.01
N LEU A 57 8.99 6.35 -1.00
CA LEU A 57 10.25 5.61 -0.89
C LEU A 57 11.26 6.32 0.00
N PHE A 58 11.22 7.65 0.03
CA PHE A 58 12.19 8.49 0.74
C PHE A 58 11.49 9.58 1.55
N GLN A 59 12.13 9.98 2.65
CA GLN A 59 11.62 11.01 3.56
C GLN A 59 12.35 12.36 3.39
N ASP A 60 13.26 12.48 2.42
CA ASP A 60 13.93 13.75 2.18
C ASP A 60 12.96 14.82 1.64
N GLU A 61 13.22 16.07 2.00
CA GLU A 61 12.30 17.19 1.77
C GLU A 61 11.99 17.38 0.28
N ALA A 62 12.98 17.18 -0.60
CA ALA A 62 12.81 17.30 -2.04
C ALA A 62 11.85 16.24 -2.60
N TYR A 63 11.99 14.99 -2.17
CA TYR A 63 11.07 13.91 -2.53
C TYR A 63 9.65 14.17 -2.05
N GLN A 64 9.52 14.57 -0.78
CA GLN A 64 8.22 14.88 -0.16
C GLN A 64 7.52 16.05 -0.87
N ALA A 65 8.27 17.11 -1.22
CA ALA A 65 7.75 18.23 -1.98
C ALA A 65 7.29 17.82 -3.40
N ARG A 66 8.06 16.96 -4.07
CA ARG A 66 7.76 16.53 -5.43
C ARG A 66 6.54 15.61 -5.52
N TYR A 67 6.46 14.60 -4.66
CA TYR A 67 5.50 13.51 -4.83
C TYR A 67 4.39 13.46 -3.79
N ILE A 68 4.62 13.97 -2.58
CA ILE A 68 3.67 13.86 -1.48
C ILE A 68 2.86 15.14 -1.31
N GLN A 69 3.47 16.32 -1.37
CA GLN A 69 2.73 17.59 -1.28
C GLN A 69 1.56 17.73 -2.28
N PRO A 70 1.66 17.28 -3.56
CA PRO A 70 0.52 17.34 -4.48
C PRO A 70 -0.73 16.59 -4.01
N LEU A 71 -0.58 15.55 -3.18
CA LEU A 71 -1.71 14.81 -2.62
C LEU A 71 -2.59 15.66 -1.71
N GLN A 72 -2.04 16.71 -1.10
CA GLN A 72 -2.77 17.53 -0.14
C GLN A 72 -4.12 18.02 -0.68
N THR A 73 -4.10 18.57 -1.90
CA THR A 73 -5.30 19.13 -2.52
C THR A 73 -6.39 18.07 -2.67
N LEU A 74 -5.99 16.84 -2.99
CA LEU A 74 -6.91 15.73 -3.15
C LEU A 74 -7.39 15.20 -1.79
N HIS A 75 -6.46 14.98 -0.87
CA HIS A 75 -6.72 14.56 0.50
C HIS A 75 -7.72 15.47 1.21
N ASP A 76 -7.56 16.79 1.09
CA ASP A 76 -8.40 17.80 1.75
C ASP A 76 -9.87 17.79 1.24
N ARG A 77 -10.15 17.11 0.12
CA ARG A 77 -11.53 16.88 -0.38
C ARG A 77 -12.23 15.70 0.29
N TYR A 78 -11.50 14.88 1.05
CA TYR A 78 -12.01 13.67 1.71
C TYR A 78 -11.73 13.67 3.22
N PRO A 79 -12.14 14.71 3.98
CA PRO A 79 -11.89 14.79 5.41
C PRO A 79 -12.54 13.65 6.21
N ASP A 80 -13.64 13.07 5.69
CA ASP A 80 -14.33 11.89 6.22
C ASP A 80 -13.48 10.60 6.15
N LEU A 81 -12.52 10.56 5.22
CA LEU A 81 -11.61 9.43 5.00
C LEU A 81 -10.22 9.64 5.61
N ALA A 82 -9.96 10.80 6.21
CA ALA A 82 -8.68 11.19 6.83
C ALA A 82 -8.81 11.26 8.36
N GLN A 83 -9.14 10.15 8.99
CA GLN A 83 -9.36 10.09 10.43
C GLN A 83 -8.03 9.92 11.18
N ASN A 84 -7.92 10.53 12.37
CA ASN A 84 -6.75 10.36 13.25
C ASN A 84 -6.80 9.01 14.00
N LEU A 85 -6.71 7.92 13.25
CA LEU A 85 -6.69 6.55 13.78
C LEU A 85 -5.25 6.14 14.10
N GLU A 86 -5.08 5.43 15.21
CA GLU A 86 -3.77 4.86 15.58
C GLU A 86 -3.41 3.68 14.66
N MET A 87 -2.20 3.72 14.08
CA MET A 87 -1.60 2.58 13.42
C MET A 87 -0.99 1.64 14.45
N LYS A 88 -1.58 0.45 14.63
CA LYS A 88 -1.14 -0.50 15.66
C LYS A 88 0.08 -1.32 15.27
N PHE A 89 0.23 -1.63 13.98
CA PHE A 89 1.23 -2.56 13.48
C PHE A 89 2.33 -1.84 12.67
N TYR A 90 1.97 -0.73 12.04
CA TYR A 90 2.89 0.07 11.22
C TYR A 90 3.40 1.29 11.98
N ASP A 91 4.64 1.68 11.69
CA ASP A 91 5.15 3.00 12.00
C ASP A 91 4.64 3.99 10.94
N ALA A 92 3.84 4.95 11.36
CA ALA A 92 3.27 5.97 10.49
C ALA A 92 4.32 6.86 9.80
N ASN A 93 5.57 6.83 10.25
CA ASN A 93 6.67 7.60 9.66
C ASN A 93 7.49 6.80 8.63
N GLN A 94 7.18 5.52 8.42
CA GLN A 94 7.88 4.66 7.47
C GLN A 94 6.92 4.19 6.38
N TYR A 95 7.17 4.64 5.14
CA TYR A 95 6.38 4.30 3.95
C TYR A 95 4.91 4.72 3.97
N PHE A 96 4.52 5.62 4.89
CA PHE A 96 3.24 6.31 4.84
C PHE A 96 3.47 7.80 4.64
N SER A 97 2.59 8.41 3.86
CA SER A 97 2.55 9.84 3.62
C SER A 97 1.70 10.53 4.70
N LYS A 98 1.97 11.81 4.92
CA LYS A 98 1.12 12.65 5.79
C LYS A 98 -0.28 12.92 5.22
N TYR A 99 -0.56 12.48 4.00
CA TYR A 99 -1.86 12.61 3.31
C TYR A 99 -2.50 11.25 3.03
N LEU A 100 -2.17 10.26 3.86
CA LEU A 100 -2.83 8.97 3.91
C LEU A 100 -4.33 9.14 4.17
N LEU A 101 -5.16 8.49 3.36
CA LEU A 101 -6.55 8.24 3.73
C LEU A 101 -6.61 6.99 4.60
N PHE A 102 -6.94 7.18 5.87
CA PHE A 102 -7.13 6.11 6.84
C PHE A 102 -8.41 6.34 7.64
N ALA A 103 -9.40 5.48 7.44
CA ALA A 103 -10.71 5.66 8.08
C ALA A 103 -11.42 4.35 8.37
N LYS A 104 -12.24 4.39 9.43
CA LYS A 104 -13.32 3.43 9.65
C LYS A 104 -14.61 4.04 9.15
N THR A 105 -15.37 3.31 8.35
CA THR A 105 -16.56 3.85 7.71
C THR A 105 -17.65 2.79 7.46
N ASP A 106 -18.78 3.21 6.90
CA ASP A 106 -19.94 2.39 6.57
C ASP A 106 -20.00 2.03 5.07
N ALA A 107 -20.91 1.11 4.73
CA ALA A 107 -21.05 0.61 3.37
C ALA A 107 -21.49 1.69 2.36
N GLU A 108 -22.30 2.66 2.79
CA GLU A 108 -22.76 3.76 1.94
C GLU A 108 -21.57 4.64 1.54
N THR A 109 -20.75 5.01 2.51
CA THR A 109 -19.53 5.79 2.31
C THR A 109 -18.51 5.04 1.44
N VAL A 110 -18.39 3.72 1.60
CA VAL A 110 -17.56 2.89 0.71
C VAL A 110 -18.00 3.02 -0.75
N SER A 111 -19.29 2.82 -1.02
CA SER A 111 -19.84 2.84 -2.39
C SER A 111 -19.85 4.22 -3.05
N THR A 112 -19.69 5.29 -2.27
CA THR A 112 -19.78 6.68 -2.74
C THR A 112 -18.45 7.41 -2.61
N ARG A 113 -18.07 7.78 -1.38
CA ARG A 113 -16.91 8.62 -1.07
C ARG A 113 -15.60 7.90 -1.30
N VAL A 114 -15.47 6.65 -0.83
CA VAL A 114 -14.24 5.85 -1.00
C VAL A 114 -14.04 5.52 -2.47
N PHE A 115 -15.09 5.12 -3.18
CA PHE A 115 -14.99 4.85 -4.62
C PHE A 115 -14.57 6.09 -5.42
N ALA A 116 -15.15 7.27 -5.12
CA ALA A 116 -14.73 8.52 -5.74
C ALA A 116 -13.25 8.85 -5.42
N ALA A 117 -12.84 8.73 -4.15
CA ALA A 117 -11.45 8.95 -3.76
C ALA A 117 -10.50 7.99 -4.48
N PHE A 118 -10.86 6.71 -4.57
CA PHE A 118 -10.09 5.70 -5.27
C PHE A 118 -9.86 6.06 -6.75
N GLN A 119 -10.91 6.47 -7.46
CA GLN A 119 -10.79 6.91 -8.85
C GLN A 119 -9.88 8.13 -8.99
N GLU A 120 -10.01 9.13 -8.11
CA GLU A 120 -9.20 10.34 -8.18
C GLU A 120 -7.73 10.13 -7.80
N TYR A 121 -7.44 9.32 -6.78
CA TYR A 121 -6.08 8.95 -6.40
C TYR A 121 -5.41 8.14 -7.52
N LEU A 122 -6.14 7.21 -8.14
CA LEU A 122 -5.63 6.43 -9.26
C LEU A 122 -5.35 7.32 -10.48
N ASN A 123 -6.24 8.27 -10.80
CA ASN A 123 -6.04 9.23 -11.88
C ASN A 123 -4.82 10.14 -11.63
N LEU A 124 -4.63 10.61 -10.39
CA LEU A 124 -3.45 11.38 -10.03
C LEU A 124 -2.17 10.54 -10.17
N TYR A 125 -2.20 9.27 -9.78
CA TYR A 125 -1.07 8.36 -9.93
C TYR A 125 -0.71 8.14 -11.41
N TRP A 126 -1.71 8.02 -12.28
CA TRP A 126 -1.51 7.95 -13.72
C TRP A 126 -0.88 9.22 -14.29
N GLN A 127 -1.31 10.39 -13.84
CA GLN A 127 -0.68 11.66 -14.23
C GLN A 127 0.79 11.72 -13.82
N LEU A 128 1.15 11.19 -12.63
CA LEU A 128 2.55 11.09 -12.21
C LEU A 128 3.35 10.16 -13.11
N LEU A 129 2.80 9.00 -13.49
CA LEU A 129 3.48 8.07 -14.41
C LEU A 129 3.71 8.67 -15.80
N ASP A 130 2.73 9.41 -16.32
CA ASP A 130 2.82 10.03 -17.65
C ASP A 130 3.85 11.17 -17.68
N GLN A 131 4.08 11.83 -16.55
CA GLN A 131 5.04 12.93 -16.40
C GLN A 131 6.43 12.47 -15.93
N ALA A 132 6.61 11.19 -15.60
CA ALA A 132 7.85 10.70 -15.04
C ALA A 132 8.88 10.39 -16.13
N ASP A 133 10.06 10.99 -15.99
CA ASP A 133 11.22 10.68 -16.83
C ASP A 133 12.07 9.58 -16.19
N PRO A 134 12.59 8.61 -16.97
CA PRO A 134 13.46 7.58 -16.44
C PRO A 134 14.81 8.16 -15.99
N LEU A 135 15.24 7.76 -14.80
CA LEU A 135 16.55 8.09 -14.25
C LEU A 135 17.63 7.22 -14.92
N SER A 136 18.62 7.89 -15.53
CA SER A 136 19.74 7.21 -16.20
C SER A 136 20.83 6.77 -15.23
N ASP A 137 20.96 7.46 -14.10
CA ASP A 137 22.00 7.20 -13.09
C ASP A 137 21.87 5.79 -12.49
N PRO A 138 22.89 4.91 -12.63
CA PRO A 138 22.88 3.59 -12.00
C PRO A 138 22.73 3.61 -10.49
N ASP A 139 23.32 4.59 -9.80
CA ASP A 139 23.31 4.65 -8.33
C ASP A 139 21.92 5.05 -7.81
N ALA A 140 21.27 6.02 -8.46
CA ALA A 140 19.88 6.36 -8.19
C ALA A 140 18.95 5.15 -8.39
N ARG A 141 19.11 4.39 -9.49
CA ARG A 141 18.30 3.19 -9.76
C ARG A 141 18.53 2.09 -8.72
N ALA A 142 19.77 1.89 -8.29
CA ALA A 142 20.09 0.94 -7.23
C ALA A 142 19.45 1.35 -5.89
N ARG A 143 19.49 2.65 -5.55
CA ARG A 143 18.84 3.19 -4.35
C ARG A 143 17.32 2.99 -4.37
N ILE A 144 16.67 3.22 -5.51
CA ILE A 144 15.21 2.99 -5.69
C ILE A 144 14.89 1.50 -5.56
N GLY A 145 15.69 0.65 -6.21
CA GLY A 145 15.56 -0.80 -6.10
C GLY A 145 15.65 -1.27 -4.66
N GLN A 146 16.63 -0.79 -3.90
CA GLN A 146 16.77 -1.14 -2.49
C GLN A 146 15.59 -0.64 -1.65
N ALA A 147 15.14 0.60 -1.85
CA ALA A 147 14.00 1.14 -1.09
C ALA A 147 12.71 0.36 -1.30
N GLN A 148 12.46 -0.17 -2.51
CA GLN A 148 11.31 -1.03 -2.75
C GLN A 148 11.43 -2.41 -2.08
N LYS A 149 12.65 -2.96 -1.98
CA LYS A 149 12.89 -4.21 -1.24
C LYS A 149 12.73 -4.01 0.26
N ASP A 150 13.22 -2.89 0.77
CA ASP A 150 13.07 -2.50 2.17
C ASP A 150 11.59 -2.28 2.52
N TYR A 151 10.81 -1.71 1.59
CA TYR A 151 9.35 -1.63 1.71
C TYR A 151 8.70 -3.00 1.82
N ASP A 152 9.07 -3.96 0.96
CA ASP A 152 8.52 -5.31 0.98
C ASP A 152 8.86 -6.01 2.31
N GLN A 153 10.11 -5.94 2.77
CA GLN A 153 10.51 -6.51 4.06
C GLN A 153 9.76 -5.87 5.23
N TYR A 154 9.73 -4.54 5.29
CA TYR A 154 9.01 -3.82 6.34
C TYR A 154 7.52 -4.18 6.37
N SER A 155 6.90 -4.29 5.19
CA SER A 155 5.48 -4.59 5.08
C SER A 155 5.18 -6.03 5.46
N ALA A 156 6.04 -6.99 5.08
CA ALA A 156 5.91 -8.39 5.47
C ALA A 156 6.07 -8.58 6.99
N ASP A 157 7.06 -7.92 7.61
CA ASP A 157 7.33 -8.02 9.05
C ASP A 157 6.17 -7.47 9.91
N ARG A 158 5.37 -6.56 9.34
CA ARG A 158 4.28 -5.85 10.03
C ARG A 158 2.88 -6.24 9.57
N ASP A 159 2.75 -7.13 8.58
CA ASP A 159 1.47 -7.47 7.98
C ASP A 159 0.51 -8.08 9.01
N PRO A 160 -0.60 -7.38 9.36
CA PRO A 160 -1.57 -7.91 10.31
C PRO A 160 -2.46 -9.00 9.70
N ALA A 161 -2.41 -9.21 8.37
CA ALA A 161 -3.28 -10.13 7.67
C ALA A 161 -2.80 -11.60 7.69
N SER A 162 -1.57 -11.87 8.11
CA SER A 162 -1.02 -13.24 8.23
C SER A 162 -1.93 -14.21 9.00
N GLY A 163 -2.51 -13.77 10.12
CA GLY A 163 -3.46 -14.56 10.91
C GLY A 163 -4.79 -14.80 10.19
N LEU A 164 -5.26 -13.82 9.43
CA LEU A 164 -6.48 -13.95 8.64
C LEU A 164 -6.29 -14.94 7.49
N PHE A 165 -5.23 -14.79 6.69
CA PHE A 165 -4.91 -15.71 5.60
C PHE A 165 -4.72 -17.14 6.12
N SER A 166 -4.01 -17.31 7.25
CA SER A 166 -3.81 -18.62 7.86
C SER A 166 -5.14 -19.27 8.28
N SER A 167 -6.13 -18.49 8.73
CA SER A 167 -7.46 -19.01 9.11
C SER A 167 -8.29 -19.51 7.92
N TYR A 168 -8.11 -18.90 6.74
CA TYR A 168 -8.85 -19.28 5.53
C TYR A 168 -8.15 -20.35 4.70
N PHE A 169 -6.82 -20.30 4.62
CA PHE A 169 -6.05 -21.07 3.63
C PHE A 169 -4.97 -21.96 4.25
N GLY A 170 -4.77 -21.89 5.57
CA GLY A 170 -3.71 -22.61 6.28
C GLY A 170 -2.36 -21.88 6.25
N HIS A 171 -1.50 -22.25 7.20
CA HIS A 171 -0.24 -21.55 7.45
C HIS A 171 0.73 -21.57 6.27
N GLU A 172 0.98 -22.75 5.68
CA GLU A 172 1.91 -22.91 4.55
C GLU A 172 1.48 -22.06 3.35
N TRP A 173 0.18 -22.05 3.03
CA TRP A 173 -0.33 -21.22 1.94
C TRP A 173 -0.16 -19.73 2.26
N ALA A 174 -0.49 -19.31 3.48
CA ALA A 174 -0.40 -17.92 3.91
C ALA A 174 1.05 -17.40 3.87
N GLU A 175 2.02 -18.22 4.28
CA GLU A 175 3.45 -17.87 4.22
C GLU A 175 3.90 -17.68 2.77
N ARG A 176 3.58 -18.64 1.89
CA ARG A 176 3.90 -18.51 0.45
C ARG A 176 3.20 -17.31 -0.17
N PHE A 177 1.96 -17.04 0.19
CA PHE A 177 1.23 -15.87 -0.32
C PHE A 177 1.89 -14.55 0.12
N LEU A 178 2.37 -14.48 1.36
CA LEU A 178 3.05 -13.31 1.89
C LEU A 178 4.38 -13.06 1.16
N TYR A 179 5.26 -14.08 1.08
CA TYR A 179 6.64 -13.92 0.61
C TYR A 179 6.86 -14.22 -0.88
N GLU A 180 5.95 -14.92 -1.56
CA GLU A 180 6.07 -15.19 -3.00
C GLU A 180 5.17 -14.27 -3.84
N PHE A 181 4.21 -13.57 -3.24
CA PHE A 181 3.24 -12.74 -3.97
C PHE A 181 3.08 -11.32 -3.41
N LEU A 182 2.69 -11.15 -2.15
CA LEU A 182 2.44 -9.82 -1.58
C LEU A 182 3.73 -8.99 -1.50
N PHE A 183 4.79 -9.57 -0.95
CA PHE A 183 6.08 -8.92 -0.73
C PHE A 183 7.20 -9.86 -1.21
N GLU A 184 7.36 -9.95 -2.53
CA GLU A 184 8.20 -10.96 -3.19
C GLU A 184 9.70 -10.75 -2.97
N ASP A 185 10.09 -9.53 -2.59
CA ASP A 185 11.47 -9.19 -2.25
C ASP A 185 11.78 -9.39 -0.75
N ALA A 186 10.77 -9.71 0.08
CA ALA A 186 10.95 -9.96 1.51
C ALA A 186 11.44 -11.39 1.78
N VAL A 187 12.17 -11.57 2.88
CA VAL A 187 12.65 -12.87 3.34
C VAL A 187 11.99 -13.20 4.69
N PRO A 188 11.51 -14.44 4.90
CA PRO A 188 11.02 -14.86 6.19
C PRO A 188 12.09 -14.66 7.27
N LEU A 189 11.69 -14.12 8.42
CA LEU A 189 12.55 -14.16 9.60
C LEU A 189 12.86 -15.63 9.89
N ALA A 190 14.14 -15.98 9.92
CA ALA A 190 14.56 -17.34 10.21
C ALA A 190 13.90 -17.78 11.53
N VAL A 191 13.02 -18.79 11.46
CA VAL A 191 12.49 -19.41 12.67
C VAL A 191 13.70 -19.93 13.42
N ALA A 192 14.00 -19.33 14.58
CA ALA A 192 14.97 -19.91 15.50
C ALA A 192 14.47 -21.32 15.77
N ALA A 193 15.12 -22.32 15.16
CA ALA A 193 14.73 -23.70 15.30
C ALA A 193 14.73 -24.02 16.79
N SER A 194 13.55 -24.08 17.38
CA SER A 194 13.34 -24.56 18.74
C SER A 194 13.87 -25.99 18.77
N ARG A 195 15.06 -26.14 19.36
CA ARG A 195 15.64 -27.42 19.74
C ARG A 195 14.90 -27.98 20.95
#